data_AF-A0A9Q0G3G2-F1
#
_entry.id   AF-A0A9Q0G3G2-F1
#
_cell.length_a   1.000
_cell.length_b   1.000
_cell.length_c   1.000
_cell.angle_alpha   90.00
_cell.angle_beta   90.00
_cell.angle_gamma   90.00
#
_symmetry.space_group_name_H-M   'P 1'
#
loop_
_entity.id
_entity.type
_entity.pdbx_description
1 polymer ?
#
loop_
_entity_poly.entity_id
_entity_poly.type
_entity_poly.pdbx_seq_one_letter_code
_entity_poly.pdbx_strand_id
1 'polypeptide(L)'
;MAACAPYVAMIIVYLAYGGSNILMKVALEKGLNQLVFVAYRHIIGTILLGPFAYVLERTFNYNTSECKPSRKQRPSLTLPLFTKIFVVSTLGTTIYLNVYYAGLAYTSPTVASALSNVIPSLTFLMAVLLRMEKVKFTSGRGWAKVLGTLICIGGSLIFTFWKGGYLYKSLEEKPLVNIYSDSKVELSYAKDNWIKGVALILISNVAWSAWLILQAVLCKVYPAPLSLTTWICFIGSVESSVLALFFARDSELWKLGWNGVVITALVYNLQYWCISVKGPVFASMFNPLGVVFVATFSAIAFAERLHLGSLIGGALIIVGLYCVLWAKSQESSTCEQKEDWKVLGEATTLKISIDDCALGNNVVSDRK
;
A
#
# COMPACT_ATOMS: atom_id res chain seq x y z
N MET A 1 4.01 -7.21 -27.05
CA MET A 1 3.30 -6.09 -26.40
C MET A 1 2.51 -6.48 -25.14
N ALA A 2 1.95 -7.70 -25.03
CA ALA A 2 1.18 -8.14 -23.85
C ALA A 2 1.97 -8.18 -22.51
N ALA A 3 3.29 -8.37 -22.54
CA ALA A 3 4.11 -8.45 -21.33
C ALA A 3 4.31 -7.09 -20.61
N CYS A 4 4.26 -5.97 -21.34
CA CYS A 4 4.48 -4.63 -20.79
C CYS A 4 3.19 -3.95 -20.30
N ALA A 5 2.02 -4.40 -20.77
CA ALA A 5 0.72 -3.85 -20.41
C ALA A 5 0.49 -3.69 -18.89
N PRO A 6 0.79 -4.68 -18.01
CA PRO A 6 0.60 -4.50 -16.57
C PRO A 6 1.58 -3.48 -15.95
N TYR A 7 2.79 -3.30 -16.50
CA TYR A 7 3.74 -2.30 -16.00
C TYR A 7 3.28 -0.89 -16.33
N VAL A 8 2.86 -0.66 -17.59
CA VAL A 8 2.31 0.63 -18.03
C VAL A 8 1.03 0.96 -17.26
N ALA A 9 0.13 -0.02 -17.09
CA ALA A 9 -1.08 0.16 -16.30
C ALA A 9 -0.76 0.55 -14.85
N MET A 10 0.22 -0.08 -14.19
CA MET A 10 0.64 0.31 -12.84
C MET A 10 1.20 1.73 -12.77
N ILE A 11 1.99 2.17 -13.75
CA ILE A 11 2.47 3.56 -13.79
C ILE A 11 1.30 4.54 -13.90
N ILE A 12 0.32 4.26 -14.77
CA ILE A 12 -0.89 5.06 -14.92
C ILE A 12 -1.70 5.10 -13.61
N VAL A 13 -1.83 3.97 -12.92
CA VAL A 13 -2.49 3.88 -11.62
C VAL A 13 -1.85 4.84 -10.61
N TYR A 14 -0.53 4.81 -10.45
CA TYR A 14 0.15 5.67 -9.47
C TYR A 14 0.19 7.13 -9.88
N LEU A 15 0.25 7.44 -11.18
CA LEU A 15 0.07 8.79 -11.69
C LEU A 15 -1.32 9.33 -11.32
N ALA A 16 -2.36 8.52 -11.52
CA ALA A 16 -3.73 8.90 -11.17
C ALA A 16 -3.96 9.00 -9.65
N TYR A 17 -3.31 8.16 -8.83
CA TYR A 17 -3.28 8.34 -7.38
C TYR A 17 -2.65 9.67 -6.97
N GLY A 18 -1.56 10.07 -7.64
CA GLY A 18 -0.94 11.38 -7.49
C GLY A 18 -1.96 12.50 -7.69
N GLY A 19 -2.60 12.54 -8.85
CA GLY A 19 -3.61 13.54 -9.19
C GLY A 19 -4.82 13.51 -8.25
N SER A 20 -5.27 12.33 -7.84
CA SER A 20 -6.41 12.18 -6.93
C SER A 20 -6.16 12.80 -5.56
N ASN A 21 -4.93 12.78 -5.02
CA ASN A 21 -4.64 13.41 -3.74
C ASN A 21 -4.74 14.94 -3.81
N ILE A 22 -4.28 15.53 -4.93
CA ILE A 22 -4.40 16.96 -5.19
C ILE A 22 -5.87 17.35 -5.37
N LEU A 23 -6.61 16.63 -6.21
CA LEU A 23 -8.04 16.86 -6.42
C LEU A 23 -8.83 16.74 -5.12
N MET A 24 -8.49 15.76 -4.27
CA MET A 24 -9.11 15.61 -2.96
C MET A 24 -8.86 16.83 -2.08
N LYS A 25 -7.61 17.29 -1.97
CA LYS A 25 -7.29 18.49 -1.19
C LYS A 25 -8.10 19.70 -1.67
N VAL A 26 -8.13 19.94 -2.98
CA VAL A 26 -8.92 21.03 -3.56
C VAL A 26 -10.41 20.87 -3.25
N ALA A 27 -10.95 19.65 -3.28
CA ALA A 27 -12.35 19.41 -2.99
C ALA A 27 -12.69 19.61 -1.50
N LEU A 28 -11.82 19.18 -0.58
CA LEU A 28 -11.98 19.41 0.87
C LEU A 28 -12.03 20.91 1.19
N GLU A 29 -11.18 21.72 0.55
CA GLU A 29 -11.16 23.18 0.70
C GLU A 29 -12.43 23.85 0.13
N LYS A 30 -13.06 23.22 -0.86
CA LYS A 30 -14.37 23.65 -1.41
C LYS A 30 -15.57 23.15 -0.59
N GLY A 31 -15.35 22.57 0.59
CA GLY A 31 -16.39 22.12 1.50
C GLY A 31 -16.90 20.70 1.25
N LEU A 32 -16.18 19.88 0.49
CA LEU A 32 -16.54 18.47 0.30
C LEU A 32 -16.52 17.72 1.64
N ASN A 33 -17.60 17.04 1.98
CA ASN A 33 -17.60 16.13 3.12
C ASN A 33 -16.85 14.83 2.77
N GLN A 34 -15.71 14.62 3.43
CA GLN A 34 -14.87 13.45 3.23
C GLN A 34 -15.57 12.12 3.51
N LEU A 35 -16.46 12.05 4.51
CA LEU A 35 -17.13 10.80 4.92
C LEU A 35 -18.04 10.32 3.79
N VAL A 36 -18.80 11.25 3.23
CA VAL A 36 -19.68 11.02 2.09
C VAL A 36 -18.87 10.60 0.86
N PHE A 37 -17.76 11.29 0.56
CA PHE A 37 -16.88 10.91 -0.55
C PHE A 37 -16.37 9.47 -0.42
N VAL A 38 -15.90 9.09 0.78
CA VAL A 38 -15.37 7.75 1.03
C VAL A 38 -16.47 6.70 0.87
N ALA A 39 -17.70 6.97 1.30
CA ALA A 39 -18.84 6.09 1.06
C ALA A 39 -19.11 5.87 -0.44
N TYR A 40 -19.28 6.95 -1.21
CA TYR A 40 -19.52 6.86 -2.65
C TYR A 40 -18.40 6.13 -3.41
N ARG A 41 -17.14 6.39 -3.07
CA ARG A 41 -15.99 5.71 -3.68
C ARG A 41 -16.06 4.20 -3.53
N HIS A 42 -16.40 3.71 -2.35
CA HIS A 42 -16.50 2.26 -2.12
C HIS A 42 -17.75 1.66 -2.75
N ILE A 43 -18.89 2.38 -2.75
CA ILE A 43 -20.11 1.94 -3.45
C ILE A 43 -19.82 1.73 -4.95
N ILE A 44 -19.24 2.73 -5.61
CA ILE A 44 -18.88 2.62 -7.03
C ILE A 44 -17.83 1.53 -7.23
N GLY A 45 -16.84 1.43 -6.33
CA GLY A 45 -15.86 0.36 -6.32
C GLY A 45 -16.50 -1.02 -6.33
N THR A 46 -17.48 -1.27 -5.45
CA THR A 46 -18.20 -2.55 -5.37
C THR A 46 -19.06 -2.81 -6.61
N ILE A 47 -19.76 -1.81 -7.13
CA ILE A 47 -20.60 -1.95 -8.33
C ILE A 47 -19.74 -2.30 -9.55
N LEU A 48 -18.56 -1.68 -9.68
CA LEU A 48 -17.64 -1.97 -10.76
C LEU A 48 -16.96 -3.34 -10.55
N LEU A 49 -16.40 -3.62 -9.37
CA LEU A 49 -15.63 -4.83 -9.13
C LEU A 49 -16.48 -6.10 -9.04
N GLY A 50 -17.71 -6.01 -8.53
CA GLY A 50 -18.57 -7.16 -8.28
C GLY A 50 -18.83 -8.03 -9.53
N PRO A 51 -19.30 -7.44 -10.65
CA PRO A 51 -19.47 -8.17 -11.90
C PRO A 51 -18.17 -8.75 -12.44
N PHE A 52 -17.07 -7.99 -12.41
CA PHE A 52 -15.76 -8.47 -12.89
C PHE A 52 -15.24 -9.64 -12.04
N ALA A 53 -15.36 -9.57 -10.71
CA ALA A 53 -14.97 -10.65 -9.81
C ALA A 53 -15.80 -11.92 -10.08
N TYR A 54 -17.12 -11.77 -10.29
CA TYR A 54 -18.00 -12.88 -10.59
C TYR A 54 -17.66 -13.55 -11.94
N VAL A 55 -17.42 -12.76 -12.99
CA VAL A 55 -17.15 -13.27 -14.34
C VAL A 55 -15.72 -13.82 -14.46
N LEU A 56 -14.71 -13.07 -14.05
CA LEU A 56 -13.30 -13.44 -14.25
C LEU A 56 -12.88 -14.65 -13.41
N GLU A 57 -13.29 -14.73 -12.14
CA GLU A 57 -12.93 -15.87 -11.29
C GLU A 57 -13.71 -17.15 -11.65
N ARG A 58 -14.84 -17.02 -12.35
CA ARG A 58 -15.58 -18.16 -12.91
C ARG A 58 -14.98 -18.63 -14.24
N THR A 59 -14.62 -17.70 -15.12
CA THR A 59 -14.07 -18.00 -16.47
C THR A 59 -12.59 -18.41 -16.44
N PHE A 60 -11.76 -17.82 -15.58
CA PHE A 60 -10.35 -18.19 -15.49
C PHE A 60 -10.14 -19.62 -14.95
N ASN A 61 -11.10 -20.13 -14.17
CA ASN A 61 -11.14 -21.53 -13.76
C ASN A 61 -11.43 -22.50 -14.92
N TYR A 62 -11.84 -22.02 -16.09
CA TYR A 62 -12.10 -22.85 -17.27
C TYR A 62 -10.85 -23.03 -18.18
N ASN A 63 -9.94 -22.05 -18.24
CA ASN A 63 -8.84 -22.02 -19.21
C ASN A 63 -7.49 -22.58 -18.70
N THR A 64 -7.39 -23.06 -17.45
CA THR A 64 -6.14 -23.63 -16.91
C THR A 64 -6.31 -25.12 -16.61
N SER A 65 -6.63 -25.88 -17.64
CA SER A 65 -6.76 -27.35 -17.63
C SER A 65 -5.42 -28.07 -17.91
N GLU A 66 -4.30 -27.57 -17.38
CA GLU A 66 -3.04 -28.32 -17.37
C GLU A 66 -2.59 -28.59 -15.92
N CYS A 67 -2.89 -29.81 -15.48
CA CYS A 67 -2.22 -30.65 -14.48
C CYS A 67 -1.60 -29.97 -13.23
N LYS A 68 -2.44 -29.56 -12.27
CA LYS A 68 -2.18 -29.77 -10.83
C LYS A 68 -3.47 -29.71 -10.01
N PRO A 69 -3.86 -30.78 -9.27
CA PRO A 69 -5.10 -30.79 -8.51
C PRO A 69 -4.88 -30.04 -7.19
N SER A 70 -5.11 -28.73 -7.17
CA SER A 70 -5.23 -27.96 -5.92
C SER A 70 -6.27 -26.87 -6.11
N ARG A 71 -7.54 -27.31 -6.11
CA ARG A 71 -8.78 -26.55 -5.86
C ARG A 71 -8.63 -25.01 -5.83
N LYS A 72 -8.85 -24.34 -6.96
CA LYS A 72 -9.24 -22.91 -7.00
C LYS A 72 -10.77 -22.75 -6.88
N GLN A 73 -11.35 -23.42 -5.91
CA GLN A 73 -12.77 -23.23 -5.59
C GLN A 73 -12.85 -22.10 -4.56
N ARG A 74 -13.65 -21.07 -4.86
CA ARG A 74 -13.92 -19.95 -3.95
C ARG A 74 -14.26 -20.52 -2.56
N PRO A 75 -13.48 -20.24 -1.51
CA PRO A 75 -13.77 -20.78 -0.19
C PRO A 75 -15.16 -20.33 0.26
N SER A 76 -15.91 -21.23 0.88
CA SER A 76 -17.15 -20.85 1.55
C SER A 76 -16.85 -19.78 2.61
N LEU A 77 -17.62 -18.70 2.63
CA LEU A 77 -17.52 -17.65 3.64
C LEU A 77 -17.97 -18.19 4.99
N THR A 78 -17.01 -18.72 5.75
CA THR A 78 -17.23 -19.05 7.16
C THR A 78 -17.23 -17.77 7.99
N LEU A 79 -17.99 -17.76 9.08
CA LEU A 79 -18.05 -16.63 10.02
C LEU A 79 -16.66 -16.12 10.47
N PRO A 80 -15.68 -16.97 10.86
CA PRO A 80 -14.34 -16.47 11.22
C PRO A 80 -13.58 -15.83 10.05
N LEU A 81 -13.79 -16.29 8.82
CA LEU A 81 -13.21 -15.66 7.64
C LEU A 81 -13.86 -14.29 7.38
N PHE A 82 -15.19 -14.21 7.49
CA PHE A 82 -15.93 -12.96 7.37
C PHE A 82 -15.45 -11.93 8.41
N THR A 83 -15.26 -12.31 9.67
CA THR A 83 -14.71 -11.42 10.70
C THR A 83 -13.32 -10.90 10.34
N LYS A 84 -12.45 -11.73 9.76
CA LYS A 84 -11.12 -11.28 9.29
C LYS A 84 -11.24 -10.26 8.15
N ILE A 85 -12.12 -10.51 7.18
CA ILE A 85 -12.38 -9.59 6.07
C ILE A 85 -12.96 -8.27 6.61
N PHE A 86 -13.88 -8.35 7.58
CA PHE A 86 -14.47 -7.19 8.23
C PHE A 86 -13.39 -6.31 8.89
N VAL A 87 -12.54 -6.88 9.75
CA VAL A 87 -11.45 -6.13 10.41
C VAL A 87 -10.49 -5.50 9.41
N VAL A 88 -10.14 -6.24 8.34
CA VAL A 88 -9.30 -5.72 7.25
C VAL A 88 -9.98 -4.53 6.56
N SER A 89 -11.28 -4.64 6.26
CA SER A 89 -12.06 -3.54 5.72
C SER A 89 -12.04 -2.35 6.66
N THR A 90 -12.40 -2.52 7.93
CA THR A 90 -12.47 -1.42 8.89
C THR A 90 -11.15 -0.65 8.99
N LEU A 91 -10.01 -1.34 9.04
CA LEU A 91 -8.70 -0.69 9.14
C LEU A 91 -8.31 0.05 7.86
N GLY A 92 -8.45 -0.58 6.69
CA GLY A 92 -7.96 -0.05 5.42
C GLY A 92 -8.92 0.91 4.73
N THR A 93 -10.22 0.62 4.75
CA THR A 93 -11.22 1.44 4.05
C THR A 93 -11.79 2.53 4.95
N THR A 94 -12.12 2.19 6.19
CA THR A 94 -12.95 3.07 7.03
C THR A 94 -12.08 3.96 7.89
N ILE A 95 -11.19 3.38 8.70
CA ILE A 95 -10.32 4.14 9.61
C ILE A 95 -9.25 4.88 8.81
N TYR A 96 -8.45 4.18 8.01
CA TYR A 96 -7.35 4.82 7.28
C TYR A 96 -7.82 5.98 6.40
N LEU A 97 -8.74 5.75 5.45
CA LEU A 97 -9.12 6.80 4.48
C LEU A 97 -9.79 8.00 5.14
N ASN A 98 -10.72 7.79 6.08
CA ASN A 98 -11.40 8.91 6.72
C ASN A 98 -10.45 9.72 7.61
N VAL A 99 -9.59 9.04 8.39
CA VAL A 99 -8.63 9.73 9.26
C VAL A 99 -7.54 10.42 8.42
N TYR A 100 -7.09 9.80 7.32
CA TYR A 100 -6.13 10.38 6.39
C TYR A 100 -6.68 11.65 5.74
N TYR A 101 -7.91 11.61 5.21
CA TYR A 101 -8.52 12.80 4.62
C TYR A 101 -8.82 13.87 5.67
N ALA A 102 -9.14 13.48 6.90
CA ALA A 102 -9.35 14.45 7.98
C ALA A 102 -8.04 15.17 8.29
N GLY A 103 -6.93 14.43 8.33
CA GLY A 103 -5.60 15.01 8.49
C GLY A 103 -5.20 15.88 7.30
N LEU A 104 -5.47 15.44 6.06
CA LEU A 104 -5.20 16.17 4.83
C LEU A 104 -5.98 17.50 4.76
N ALA A 105 -7.17 17.58 5.36
CA ALA A 105 -7.90 18.84 5.48
C ALA A 105 -7.10 19.89 6.28
N TYR A 106 -6.36 19.46 7.31
CA TYR A 106 -5.57 20.34 8.18
C TYR A 106 -4.10 20.51 7.75
N THR A 107 -3.57 19.68 6.85
CA THR A 107 -2.19 19.77 6.37
C THR A 107 -2.12 20.02 4.86
N SER A 108 -0.90 20.15 4.32
CA SER A 108 -0.70 20.16 2.88
C SER A 108 -0.53 18.73 2.33
N PRO A 109 -0.82 18.50 1.04
CA PRO A 109 -0.61 17.19 0.40
C PRO A 109 0.86 16.73 0.43
N THR A 110 1.81 17.67 0.38
CA THR A 110 3.24 17.34 0.47
C THR A 110 3.61 16.81 1.84
N VAL A 111 3.13 17.44 2.92
CA VAL A 111 3.34 16.94 4.29
C VAL A 111 2.70 15.56 4.45
N ALA A 112 1.47 15.38 3.96
CA ALA A 112 0.78 14.10 4.02
C ALA A 112 1.51 12.98 3.26
N SER A 113 2.02 13.29 2.07
CA SER A 113 2.84 12.37 1.27
C SER A 113 4.15 12.00 1.97
N ALA A 114 4.84 12.99 2.55
CA ALA A 114 6.08 12.76 3.27
C ALA A 114 5.89 11.87 4.52
N LEU A 115 4.82 12.09 5.28
CA LEU A 115 4.46 11.25 6.43
C LEU A 115 4.07 9.83 5.99
N SER A 116 3.48 9.67 4.80
CA SER A 116 3.14 8.36 4.24
C SER A 116 4.38 7.50 3.96
N ASN A 117 5.56 8.09 3.80
CA ASN A 117 6.81 7.33 3.64
C ASN A 117 7.22 6.54 4.88
N VAL A 118 6.58 6.80 6.03
CA VAL A 118 6.80 6.05 7.27
C VAL A 118 6.04 4.70 7.25
N ILE A 119 5.11 4.49 6.32
CA ILE A 119 4.32 3.26 6.22
C ILE A 119 5.19 1.99 6.18
N PRO A 120 6.26 1.87 5.35
CA PRO A 120 7.10 0.67 5.35
C PRO A 120 7.78 0.42 6.70
N SER A 121 8.22 1.50 7.36
CA SER A 121 8.83 1.46 8.70
C SER A 121 7.85 0.97 9.77
N LEU A 122 6.63 1.52 9.79
CA LEU A 122 5.57 1.09 10.70
C LEU A 122 5.13 -0.34 10.44
N THR A 123 5.08 -0.74 9.17
CA THR A 123 4.74 -2.11 8.76
C THR A 123 5.79 -3.10 9.27
N PHE A 124 7.08 -2.76 9.13
CA PHE A 124 8.15 -3.57 9.69
C PHE A 124 8.06 -3.66 11.22
N LEU A 125 7.88 -2.52 11.91
CA LEU A 125 7.73 -2.49 13.36
C LEU A 125 6.57 -3.38 13.84
N MET A 126 5.41 -3.26 13.19
CA MET A 126 4.24 -4.10 13.48
C MET A 126 4.50 -5.58 13.19
N ALA A 127 5.19 -5.92 12.10
CA ALA A 127 5.56 -7.30 11.80
C ALA A 127 6.50 -7.92 12.86
N VAL A 128 7.39 -7.12 13.43
CA VAL A 128 8.25 -7.53 14.56
C VAL A 128 7.42 -7.72 15.84
N LEU A 129 6.53 -6.76 16.17
CA LEU A 129 5.65 -6.84 17.34
C LEU A 129 4.73 -8.08 17.28
N LEU A 130 4.20 -8.39 16.10
CA LEU A 130 3.37 -9.58 15.85
C LEU A 130 4.19 -10.88 15.73
N ARG A 131 5.52 -10.84 15.95
CA ARG A 131 6.46 -11.97 15.83
C ARG A 131 6.43 -12.66 14.46
N MET A 132 5.97 -11.96 13.43
CA MET A 132 5.97 -12.45 12.05
C MET A 132 7.38 -12.35 11.43
N GLU A 133 8.18 -11.40 11.88
CA GLU A 133 9.58 -11.23 11.47
C GLU A 133 10.52 -11.44 12.66
N LYS A 134 11.51 -12.32 12.51
CA LYS A 134 12.53 -12.57 13.54
C LYS A 134 13.76 -11.69 13.27
N VAL A 135 13.93 -10.62 14.05
CA VAL A 135 15.12 -9.76 13.95
C VAL A 135 16.28 -10.38 14.71
N LYS A 136 17.32 -10.80 13.99
CA LYS A 136 18.59 -11.22 14.61
C LYS A 136 19.47 -9.99 14.78
N PHE A 137 19.48 -9.41 15.99
CA PHE A 137 20.34 -8.26 16.36
C PHE A 137 21.84 -8.57 16.31
N THR A 138 22.22 -9.83 16.15
CA THR A 138 23.62 -10.27 15.98
C THR A 138 24.10 -10.17 14.53
N SER A 139 23.21 -9.96 13.55
CA SER A 139 23.59 -9.81 12.14
C SER A 139 23.52 -8.36 11.72
N GLY A 140 24.52 -7.88 10.97
CA GLY A 140 24.51 -6.53 10.37
C GLY A 140 23.24 -6.25 9.54
N ARG A 141 22.59 -7.29 9.01
CA ARG A 141 21.30 -7.21 8.31
C ARG A 141 20.14 -6.80 9.22
N GLY A 142 20.09 -7.34 10.43
CA GLY A 142 19.08 -6.97 11.44
C GLY A 142 19.24 -5.51 11.86
N TRP A 143 20.48 -5.07 12.07
CA TRP A 143 20.80 -3.67 12.34
C TRP A 143 20.44 -2.72 11.19
N ALA A 144 20.73 -3.09 9.94
CA ALA A 144 20.38 -2.28 8.77
C ALA A 144 18.86 -2.05 8.65
N LYS A 145 18.03 -3.06 8.97
CA LYS A 145 16.57 -2.91 9.00
C LYS A 145 16.10 -1.94 10.08
N VAL A 146 16.63 -2.07 11.29
CA VAL A 146 16.24 -1.23 12.43
C VAL A 146 16.71 0.21 12.24
N LEU A 147 17.98 0.42 11.86
CA LEU A 147 18.53 1.74 11.57
C LEU A 147 17.82 2.40 10.39
N GLY A 148 17.58 1.68 9.28
CA GLY A 148 16.84 2.22 8.14
C GLY A 148 15.41 2.64 8.51
N THR A 149 14.74 1.86 9.37
CA THR A 149 13.41 2.18 9.91
C THR A 149 13.44 3.47 10.73
N LEU A 150 14.40 3.60 11.66
CA LEU A 150 14.57 4.79 12.51
C LEU A 150 14.94 6.03 11.70
N ILE A 151 15.82 5.90 10.71
CA ILE A 151 16.22 6.98 9.80
C ILE A 151 15.02 7.48 8.99
N CYS A 152 14.16 6.57 8.51
CA CYS A 152 12.96 6.96 7.75
C CYS A 152 11.92 7.69 8.63
N ILE A 153 11.69 7.22 9.86
CA ILE A 153 10.83 7.92 10.84
C ILE A 153 11.42 9.30 11.15
N GLY A 154 12.71 9.38 11.47
CA GLY A 154 13.41 10.64 11.75
C GLY A 154 13.37 11.61 10.57
N GLY A 155 13.61 11.12 9.35
CA GLY A 155 13.54 11.90 8.12
C GLY A 155 12.15 12.50 7.88
N SER A 156 11.08 11.74 8.14
CA SER A 156 9.69 12.23 8.03
C SER A 156 9.35 13.31 9.06
N LEU A 157 9.85 13.17 10.29
CA LEU A 157 9.66 14.16 11.34
C LEU A 157 10.43 15.45 11.03
N ILE A 158 11.67 15.32 10.54
CA ILE A 158 12.49 16.47 10.10
C ILE A 158 11.81 17.18 8.92
N PHE A 159 11.33 16.43 7.93
CA PHE A 159 10.59 16.97 6.78
C PHE A 159 9.38 17.80 7.24
N THR A 160 8.67 17.32 8.24
CA THR A 160 7.41 17.88 8.71
C THR A 160 7.62 19.08 9.64
N PHE A 161 8.47 18.94 10.65
CA PHE A 161 8.61 19.91 11.75
C PHE A 161 9.72 20.93 11.53
N TRP A 162 10.75 20.62 10.74
CA TRP A 162 11.87 21.54 10.54
C TRP A 162 11.68 22.41 9.29
N LYS A 163 11.06 23.57 9.48
CA LYS A 163 11.04 24.64 8.47
C LYS A 163 12.34 25.44 8.56
N GLY A 164 13.40 24.95 7.91
CA GLY A 164 14.66 25.70 7.76
C GLY A 164 14.53 26.92 6.82
N GLY A 165 15.66 27.58 6.55
CA GLY A 165 15.72 28.71 5.61
C GLY A 165 15.23 28.35 4.20
N TYR A 166 14.73 29.37 3.49
CA TYR A 166 14.25 29.23 2.11
C TYR A 166 15.44 29.11 1.16
N LEU A 167 15.59 27.97 0.47
CA LEU A 167 16.68 27.76 -0.49
C LEU A 167 16.27 27.99 -1.94
N TYR A 168 15.03 27.68 -2.31
CA TYR A 168 14.56 27.77 -3.69
C TYR A 168 13.38 28.75 -3.83
N LYS A 169 13.45 29.59 -4.87
CA LYS A 169 12.28 30.30 -5.41
C LYS A 169 11.31 29.22 -5.89
N SER A 170 10.01 29.39 -5.63
CA SER A 170 9.00 28.39 -5.98
C SER A 170 9.09 28.02 -7.47
N LEU A 171 8.81 26.75 -7.80
CA LEU A 171 8.85 26.21 -9.18
C LEU A 171 7.96 27.01 -10.14
N GLU A 172 6.93 27.67 -9.62
CA GLU A 172 6.12 28.67 -10.31
C GLU A 172 5.97 29.94 -9.46
N GLU A 173 6.01 31.12 -10.09
CA GLU A 173 5.85 32.40 -9.38
C GLU A 173 4.42 32.63 -8.87
N LYS A 174 3.43 31.87 -9.36
CA LYS A 174 2.03 31.91 -8.96
C LYS A 174 1.46 30.49 -8.84
N PRO A 175 0.73 30.14 -7.76
CA PRO A 175 0.10 28.84 -7.64
C PRO A 175 -1.04 28.66 -8.65
N LEU A 176 -1.11 27.50 -9.31
CA LEU A 176 -2.23 27.13 -10.18
C LEU A 176 -3.56 27.05 -9.42
N VAL A 177 -3.51 26.72 -8.12
CA VAL A 177 -4.67 26.71 -7.24
C VAL A 177 -4.40 27.63 -6.04
N ASN A 178 -5.01 28.81 -6.05
CA ASN A 178 -4.78 29.83 -5.04
C ASN A 178 -5.71 29.63 -3.83
N ILE A 179 -5.33 28.74 -2.90
CA ILE A 179 -6.16 28.39 -1.72
C ILE A 179 -5.89 29.33 -0.52
N TYR A 180 -4.72 29.98 -0.47
CA TYR A 180 -4.24 30.67 0.74
C TYR A 180 -4.42 32.20 0.76
N SER A 181 -5.14 32.78 -0.20
CA SER A 181 -5.13 34.24 -0.38
C SER A 181 -6.09 35.03 0.51
N ASP A 182 -7.02 34.42 1.26
CA ASP A 182 -8.12 35.19 1.86
C ASP A 182 -8.37 35.03 3.36
N SER A 183 -7.42 34.50 4.12
CA SER A 183 -7.61 34.32 5.56
C SER A 183 -6.41 34.83 6.36
N LYS A 184 -6.52 36.09 6.83
CA LYS A 184 -5.77 36.63 7.96
C LYS A 184 -6.15 35.84 9.22
N VAL A 185 -5.65 34.62 9.36
CA VAL A 185 -5.89 33.77 10.54
C VAL A 185 -4.64 33.74 11.39
N GLU A 186 -4.82 34.08 12.66
CA GLU A 186 -3.79 34.19 13.69
C GLU A 186 -2.85 32.97 13.72
N LEU A 187 -1.56 33.24 13.80
CA LEU A 187 -0.46 32.28 13.70
C LEU A 187 -0.53 31.14 14.75
N SER A 188 -1.24 31.34 15.86
CA SER A 188 -1.41 30.33 16.92
C SER A 188 -2.49 29.30 16.56
N TYR A 189 -3.66 29.74 16.08
CA TYR A 189 -4.76 28.85 15.65
C TYR A 189 -4.38 28.02 14.42
N ALA A 190 -3.58 28.58 13.50
CA ALA A 190 -3.06 27.85 12.34
C ALA A 190 -2.09 26.72 12.75
N LYS A 191 -1.34 26.89 13.85
CA LYS A 191 -0.32 25.93 14.32
C LYS A 191 -0.94 24.73 15.05
N ASP A 192 -1.95 24.96 15.89
CA ASP A 192 -2.67 23.90 16.60
C ASP A 192 -3.44 22.98 15.63
N ASN A 193 -4.09 23.57 14.63
CA ASN A 193 -4.79 22.80 13.59
C ASN A 193 -3.82 21.96 12.75
N TRP A 194 -2.63 22.48 12.45
CA TRP A 194 -1.63 21.73 11.69
C TRP A 194 -1.07 20.52 12.44
N ILE A 195 -0.77 20.65 13.74
CA ILE A 195 -0.30 19.53 14.57
C ILE A 195 -1.37 18.43 14.65
N LYS A 196 -2.63 18.81 14.82
CA LYS A 196 -3.77 17.88 14.77
C LYS A 196 -3.80 17.13 13.44
N GLY A 197 -3.58 17.83 12.33
CA GLY A 197 -3.49 17.23 10.99
C GLY A 197 -2.39 16.17 10.87
N VAL A 198 -1.17 16.51 11.33
CA VAL A 198 -0.01 15.57 11.33
C VAL A 198 -0.30 14.35 12.19
N ALA A 199 -0.87 14.52 13.38
CA ALA A 199 -1.23 13.42 14.28
C ALA A 199 -2.27 12.49 13.64
N LEU A 200 -3.31 13.03 13.01
CA LEU A 200 -4.31 12.25 12.27
C LEU A 200 -3.66 11.44 11.14
N ILE A 201 -2.76 12.04 10.35
CA ILE A 201 -2.08 11.32 9.27
C ILE A 201 -1.21 10.18 9.82
N LEU A 202 -0.46 10.40 10.91
CA LEU A 202 0.32 9.33 11.54
C LEU A 202 -0.55 8.19 12.05
N ILE A 203 -1.70 8.49 12.68
CA ILE A 203 -2.67 7.48 13.12
C ILE A 203 -3.19 6.70 11.90
N SER A 204 -3.51 7.39 10.80
CA SER A 204 -3.95 6.73 9.57
C SER A 204 -2.87 5.78 9.02
N ASN A 205 -1.59 6.18 9.06
CA ASN A 205 -0.49 5.35 8.59
C ASN A 205 -0.31 4.07 9.43
N VAL A 206 -0.56 4.14 10.74
CA VAL A 206 -0.57 2.94 11.60
C VAL A 206 -1.70 1.99 11.18
N ALA A 207 -2.90 2.51 10.94
CA ALA A 207 -4.03 1.69 10.45
C ALA A 207 -3.73 1.06 9.08
N TRP A 208 -3.11 1.80 8.17
CA TRP A 208 -2.69 1.28 6.87
C TRP A 208 -1.61 0.19 6.97
N SER A 209 -0.62 0.37 7.85
CA SER A 209 0.39 -0.66 8.11
C SER A 209 -0.23 -1.94 8.70
N ALA A 210 -1.19 -1.81 9.61
CA ALA A 210 -1.93 -2.96 10.14
C ALA A 210 -2.76 -3.65 9.03
N TRP A 211 -3.42 -2.86 8.18
CA TRP A 211 -4.13 -3.37 7.01
C TRP A 211 -3.21 -4.17 6.08
N LEU A 212 -2.02 -3.66 5.74
CA LEU A 212 -1.07 -4.36 4.86
C LEU A 212 -0.68 -5.75 5.39
N ILE A 213 -0.43 -5.87 6.70
CA ILE A 213 -0.07 -7.15 7.33
C ILE A 213 -1.25 -8.13 7.28
N LEU A 214 -2.43 -7.68 7.71
CA LEU A 214 -3.62 -8.54 7.73
C LEU A 214 -4.06 -8.93 6.33
N GLN A 215 -3.97 -8.02 5.36
CA GLN A 215 -4.24 -8.29 3.95
C GLN A 215 -3.31 -9.38 3.40
N ALA A 216 -2.02 -9.34 3.73
CA ALA A 216 -1.07 -10.36 3.32
C ALA A 216 -1.40 -11.75 3.89
N VAL A 217 -1.86 -11.82 5.15
CA VAL A 217 -2.34 -13.08 5.75
C VAL A 217 -3.62 -13.55 5.09
N LEU A 218 -4.55 -12.63 4.81
CA LEU A 218 -5.86 -12.94 4.24
C LEU A 218 -5.77 -13.47 2.80
N CYS A 219 -4.86 -12.92 1.99
CA CYS A 219 -4.56 -13.41 0.65
C CYS A 219 -4.03 -14.87 0.64
N LYS A 220 -3.42 -15.35 1.73
CA LYS A 220 -3.00 -16.76 1.84
C LYS A 220 -4.16 -17.69 2.15
N VAL A 221 -5.16 -17.20 2.88
CA VAL A 221 -6.34 -17.99 3.31
C VAL A 221 -7.43 -17.96 2.24
N TYR A 222 -7.53 -16.88 1.46
CA TYR A 222 -8.56 -16.70 0.45
C TYR A 222 -7.93 -16.52 -0.94
N PRO A 223 -7.77 -17.60 -1.73
CA PRO A 223 -7.03 -17.62 -3.01
C PRO A 223 -7.84 -17.03 -4.20
N ALA A 224 -8.73 -16.08 -3.93
CA ALA A 224 -9.59 -15.40 -4.90
C ALA A 224 -9.51 -13.88 -4.67
N PRO A 225 -8.48 -13.21 -5.21
CA PRO A 225 -8.14 -11.84 -4.86
C PRO A 225 -9.20 -10.82 -5.30
N LEU A 226 -9.87 -11.03 -6.43
CA LEU A 226 -10.91 -10.10 -6.92
C LEU A 226 -12.18 -10.21 -6.06
N SER A 227 -12.58 -11.43 -5.71
CA SER A 227 -13.67 -11.65 -4.76
C SER A 227 -13.34 -11.06 -3.38
N LEU A 228 -12.11 -11.27 -2.87
CA LEU A 228 -11.70 -10.74 -1.58
C LEU A 228 -11.81 -9.21 -1.54
N THR A 229 -11.26 -8.56 -2.57
CA THR A 229 -11.37 -7.12 -2.73
C THR A 229 -12.82 -6.66 -2.81
N THR A 230 -13.66 -7.36 -3.58
CA THR A 230 -15.09 -7.00 -3.69
C THR A 230 -15.76 -7.02 -2.33
N TRP A 231 -15.46 -8.03 -1.50
CA TRP A 231 -15.95 -8.09 -0.12
C TRP A 231 -15.43 -6.96 0.76
N ILE A 232 -14.14 -6.62 0.65
CA ILE A 232 -13.56 -5.48 1.38
C ILE A 232 -14.23 -4.16 0.95
N CYS A 233 -14.40 -3.92 -0.35
CA CYS A 233 -15.10 -2.73 -0.84
C CYS A 233 -16.56 -2.70 -0.40
N PHE A 234 -17.25 -3.85 -0.44
CA PHE A 234 -18.65 -3.95 0.00
C PHE A 234 -18.79 -3.63 1.49
N ILE A 235 -18.03 -4.29 2.36
CA ILE A 235 -18.07 -4.01 3.80
C ILE A 235 -17.67 -2.56 4.06
N GLY A 236 -16.61 -2.07 3.42
CA GLY A 236 -16.15 -0.69 3.56
C GLY A 236 -17.19 0.33 3.12
N SER A 237 -17.97 0.03 2.08
CA SER A 237 -19.09 0.87 1.64
C SER A 237 -20.21 0.93 2.70
N VAL A 238 -20.54 -0.20 3.32
CA VAL A 238 -21.55 -0.26 4.39
C VAL A 238 -21.06 0.52 5.60
N GLU A 239 -19.86 0.24 6.09
CA GLU A 239 -19.27 0.93 7.24
C GLU A 239 -19.15 2.44 7.01
N SER A 240 -18.63 2.85 5.85
CA SER A 240 -18.47 4.27 5.51
C SER A 240 -19.80 4.97 5.32
N SER A 241 -20.81 4.30 4.76
CA SER A 241 -22.16 4.86 4.61
C SER A 241 -22.83 5.04 5.97
N VAL A 242 -22.71 4.06 6.87
CA VAL A 242 -23.20 4.18 8.25
C VAL A 242 -22.53 5.36 8.93
N LEU A 243 -21.20 5.47 8.84
CA LEU A 243 -20.45 6.58 9.41
C LEU A 243 -20.89 7.94 8.83
N ALA A 244 -21.06 8.03 7.51
CA ALA A 244 -21.52 9.24 6.84
C ALA A 244 -22.96 9.61 7.24
N LEU A 245 -23.87 8.64 7.40
CA LEU A 245 -25.24 8.91 7.83
C LEU A 245 -25.30 9.42 9.28
N PHE A 246 -24.40 8.96 10.15
CA PHE A 246 -24.31 9.43 11.53
C PHE A 246 -23.74 10.85 11.64
N PHE A 247 -22.70 11.18 10.87
CA PHE A 247 -21.95 12.43 11.02
C PHE A 247 -22.23 13.50 9.95
N ALA A 248 -22.79 13.12 8.79
CA ALA A 248 -23.11 14.01 7.67
C ALA A 248 -24.60 13.86 7.32
N ARG A 249 -25.46 14.24 8.26
CA ARG A 249 -26.92 14.00 8.18
C ARG A 249 -27.63 14.90 7.17
N ASP A 250 -27.05 16.06 6.87
CA ASP A 250 -27.65 17.06 5.98
C ASP A 250 -27.60 16.64 4.52
N SER A 251 -28.73 16.69 3.82
CA SER A 251 -28.85 16.25 2.41
C SER A 251 -27.98 17.04 1.43
N GLU A 252 -27.57 18.27 1.80
CA GLU A 252 -26.68 19.08 0.97
C GLU A 252 -25.25 18.52 0.93
N LEU A 253 -24.79 17.87 2.00
CA LEU A 253 -23.47 17.23 2.08
C LEU A 253 -23.36 16.01 1.14
N TRP A 254 -24.50 15.47 0.69
CA TRP A 254 -24.60 14.32 -0.21
C TRP A 254 -24.58 14.68 -1.69
N LYS A 255 -24.62 15.98 -2.04
CA LYS A 255 -24.53 16.47 -3.42
C LYS A 255 -23.08 16.46 -3.89
N LEU A 256 -22.59 15.27 -4.28
CA LEU A 256 -21.21 15.08 -4.70
C LEU A 256 -21.02 15.25 -6.22
N GLY A 257 -19.93 15.90 -6.63
CA GLY A 257 -19.51 15.93 -8.04
C GLY A 257 -19.01 14.56 -8.51
N TRP A 258 -19.61 14.02 -9.57
CA TRP A 258 -19.43 12.62 -9.98
C TRP A 258 -18.02 12.30 -10.51
N ASN A 259 -17.33 13.29 -11.09
CA ASN A 259 -16.11 13.06 -11.87
C ASN A 259 -14.94 12.49 -11.04
N GLY A 260 -14.73 12.97 -9.81
CA GLY A 260 -13.62 12.52 -8.96
C GLY A 260 -13.79 11.10 -8.41
N VAL A 261 -15.03 10.70 -8.14
CA VAL A 261 -15.34 9.36 -7.63
C VAL A 261 -15.18 8.30 -8.72
N VAL A 262 -15.61 8.62 -9.94
CA VAL A 262 -15.49 7.70 -11.08
C VAL A 262 -14.03 7.47 -11.44
N ILE A 263 -13.21 8.53 -11.48
CA ILE A 263 -11.77 8.41 -11.77
C ILE A 263 -11.09 7.54 -10.71
N THR A 264 -11.33 7.81 -9.43
CA THR A 264 -10.73 6.99 -8.36
C THR A 264 -11.17 5.54 -8.43
N ALA A 265 -12.46 5.27 -8.65
CA ALA A 265 -12.96 3.91 -8.80
C ALA A 265 -12.34 3.19 -10.01
N LEU A 266 -12.17 3.88 -11.15
CA LEU A 266 -11.52 3.31 -12.35
C LEU A 266 -10.06 2.94 -12.08
N VAL A 267 -9.32 3.78 -11.36
CA VAL A 267 -7.92 3.55 -10.96
C VAL A 267 -7.80 2.31 -10.08
N TYR A 268 -8.70 2.13 -9.12
CA TYR A 268 -8.74 0.90 -8.32
C TYR A 268 -9.00 -0.33 -9.18
N ASN A 269 -9.97 -0.28 -10.09
CA ASN A 269 -10.28 -1.40 -10.98
C ASN A 269 -9.04 -1.79 -11.81
N LEU A 270 -8.32 -0.80 -12.34
CA LEU A 270 -7.09 -1.03 -13.10
C LEU A 270 -5.99 -1.63 -12.21
N GLN A 271 -5.84 -1.16 -10.97
CA GLN A 271 -4.90 -1.74 -10.00
C GLN A 271 -5.24 -3.19 -9.65
N TYR A 272 -6.52 -3.48 -9.42
CA TYR A 272 -6.99 -4.83 -9.11
C TYR A 272 -6.83 -5.78 -10.30
N TRP A 273 -7.05 -5.29 -11.52
CA TRP A 273 -6.71 -6.04 -12.72
C TRP A 273 -5.23 -6.39 -12.76
N CYS A 274 -4.33 -5.43 -12.52
CA CYS A 274 -2.88 -5.70 -12.44
C CYS A 274 -2.54 -6.73 -11.34
N ILE A 275 -3.19 -6.64 -10.17
CA ILE A 275 -3.03 -7.60 -9.07
C ILE A 275 -3.53 -8.99 -9.47
N SER A 276 -4.61 -9.09 -10.25
CA SER A 276 -5.13 -10.37 -10.72
C SER A 276 -4.20 -11.05 -11.73
N VAL A 277 -3.50 -10.27 -12.56
CA VAL A 277 -2.61 -10.79 -13.61
C VAL A 277 -1.22 -11.14 -13.07
N LYS A 278 -0.63 -10.26 -12.24
CA LYS A 278 0.76 -10.37 -11.78
C LYS A 278 0.90 -10.65 -10.28
N GLY A 279 -0.20 -10.67 -9.54
CA GLY A 279 -0.23 -10.86 -8.09
C GLY A 279 -0.13 -9.54 -7.29
N PRO A 280 -0.47 -9.58 -6.00
CA PRO A 280 -0.45 -8.40 -5.12
C PRO A 280 0.97 -7.86 -4.86
N VAL A 281 1.98 -8.74 -4.91
CA VAL A 281 3.38 -8.35 -4.73
C VAL A 281 3.82 -7.42 -5.86
N PHE A 282 3.40 -7.68 -7.10
CA PHE A 282 3.71 -6.81 -8.25
C PHE A 282 3.21 -5.39 -8.04
N ALA A 283 1.96 -5.21 -7.59
CA ALA A 283 1.41 -3.88 -7.35
C ALA A 283 2.15 -3.10 -6.26
N SER A 284 2.62 -3.81 -5.22
CA SER A 284 3.35 -3.21 -4.10
C SER A 284 4.73 -2.68 -4.48
N MET A 285 5.37 -3.21 -5.53
CA MET A 285 6.69 -2.75 -6.00
C MET A 285 6.66 -1.30 -6.51
N PHE A 286 5.49 -0.82 -6.94
CA PHE A 286 5.30 0.52 -7.50
C PHE A 286 4.84 1.55 -6.45
N ASN A 287 4.62 1.17 -5.20
CA ASN A 287 4.26 2.13 -4.13
C ASN A 287 5.21 3.34 -4.03
N PRO A 288 6.55 3.20 -4.17
CA PRO A 288 7.46 4.35 -4.15
C PRO A 288 7.22 5.36 -5.29
N LEU A 289 6.73 4.91 -6.45
CA LEU A 289 6.39 5.82 -7.58
C LEU A 289 5.21 6.74 -7.23
N GLY A 290 4.26 6.25 -6.43
CA GLY A 290 3.12 7.06 -5.96
C GLY A 290 3.58 8.29 -5.20
N VAL A 291 4.58 8.14 -4.33
CA VAL A 291 5.16 9.23 -3.53
C VAL A 291 5.77 10.30 -4.44
N VAL A 292 6.51 9.88 -5.47
CA VAL A 292 7.15 10.78 -6.44
C VAL A 292 6.09 11.58 -7.19
N PHE A 293 5.07 10.93 -7.77
CA PHE A 293 4.02 11.63 -8.51
C PHE A 293 3.21 12.58 -7.62
N VAL A 294 2.86 12.18 -6.39
CA VAL A 294 2.17 13.08 -5.43
C VAL A 294 3.03 14.30 -5.14
N ALA A 295 4.33 14.13 -4.89
CA ALA A 295 5.23 15.24 -4.60
C ALA A 295 5.36 16.20 -5.79
N THR A 296 5.52 15.66 -7.01
CA THR A 296 5.60 16.47 -8.25
C THR A 296 4.31 17.26 -8.49
N PHE A 297 3.14 16.63 -8.41
CA PHE A 297 1.87 17.33 -8.62
C PHE A 297 1.56 18.34 -7.52
N SER A 298 1.96 18.06 -6.28
CA SER A 298 1.80 19.00 -5.17
C SER A 298 2.66 20.25 -5.36
N ALA A 299 3.92 20.07 -5.79
CA ALA A 299 4.82 21.18 -6.08
C ALA A 299 4.29 22.08 -7.20
N ILE A 300 3.72 21.47 -8.26
CA ILE A 300 3.13 22.20 -9.40
C ILE A 300 1.82 22.89 -9.00
N ALA A 301 0.88 22.16 -8.38
CA ALA A 301 -0.47 22.69 -8.12
C ALA A 301 -0.51 23.79 -7.05
N PHE A 302 0.35 23.69 -6.03
CA PHE A 302 0.32 24.58 -4.86
C PHE A 302 1.51 25.55 -4.79
N ALA A 303 2.45 25.50 -5.76
CA ALA A 303 3.67 26.29 -5.77
C ALA A 303 4.39 26.28 -4.40
N GLU A 304 4.44 25.12 -3.76
CA GLU A 304 5.00 25.00 -2.41
C GLU A 304 6.49 25.32 -2.40
N ARG A 305 6.89 26.20 -1.48
CA ARG A 305 8.30 26.53 -1.25
C ARG A 305 8.95 25.42 -0.44
N LEU A 306 9.90 24.71 -1.04
CA LEU A 306 10.66 23.68 -0.34
C LEU A 306 11.64 24.32 0.65
N HIS A 307 11.44 24.02 1.93
CA HIS A 307 12.34 24.44 3.00
C HIS A 307 13.56 23.51 3.10
N LEU A 308 14.67 24.01 3.66
CA LEU A 308 15.88 23.22 3.96
C LEU A 308 15.59 21.87 4.64
N GLY A 309 14.71 21.86 5.64
CA GLY A 309 14.37 20.64 6.35
C GLY A 309 13.51 19.66 5.55
N SER A 310 12.77 20.12 4.54
CA SER A 310 12.06 19.25 3.59
C SER A 310 13.06 18.52 2.68
N LEU A 311 14.12 19.20 2.22
CA LEU A 311 15.18 18.56 1.42
C LEU A 311 15.94 17.51 2.23
N ILE A 312 16.42 17.88 3.43
CA ILE A 312 17.19 16.99 4.30
C ILE A 312 16.32 15.82 4.77
N GLY A 313 15.08 16.10 5.20
CA GLY A 313 14.12 15.07 5.57
C GLY A 313 13.79 14.12 4.42
N GLY A 314 13.62 14.64 3.20
CA GLY A 314 13.39 13.84 2.00
C GLY A 314 14.56 12.93 1.65
N ALA A 315 15.79 13.45 1.73
CA ALA A 315 17.01 12.65 1.53
C ALA A 315 17.13 11.51 2.57
N LEU A 316 16.86 11.82 3.84
CA LEU A 316 16.87 10.81 4.92
C LEU A 316 15.82 9.72 4.70
N ILE A 317 14.61 10.08 4.23
CA ILE A 317 13.58 9.09 3.87
C ILE A 317 14.08 8.15 2.77
N ILE A 318 14.67 8.68 1.69
CA ILE A 318 15.18 7.87 0.57
C ILE A 318 16.28 6.91 1.05
N VAL A 319 17.23 7.41 1.83
CA VAL A 319 18.31 6.60 2.40
C VAL A 319 17.77 5.51 3.33
N GLY A 320 16.83 5.86 4.22
CA GLY A 320 16.21 4.92 5.14
C GLY A 320 15.46 3.79 4.42
N LEU A 321 14.66 4.13 3.41
CA LEU A 321 13.95 3.16 2.57
C LEU A 321 14.93 2.24 1.82
N TYR A 322 15.99 2.81 1.25
CA TYR A 322 17.02 2.04 0.55
C TYR A 322 17.70 1.03 1.49
N CYS A 323 18.08 1.43 2.71
CA CYS A 323 18.66 0.51 3.70
C CYS A 323 17.74 -0.67 4.02
N VAL A 324 16.44 -0.41 4.20
CA VAL A 324 15.44 -1.46 4.49
C VAL A 324 15.28 -2.40 3.30
N LEU A 325 15.17 -1.86 2.09
CA LEU A 325 15.02 -2.65 0.86
C LEU A 325 16.28 -3.48 0.56
N TRP A 326 17.46 -2.90 0.72
CA TRP A 326 18.73 -3.60 0.53
C TRP A 326 18.84 -4.78 1.50
N ALA A 327 18.52 -4.58 2.78
CA ALA A 327 18.52 -5.65 3.77
C ALA A 327 17.54 -6.80 3.43
N LYS A 328 16.36 -6.47 2.89
CA LYS A 328 15.38 -7.46 2.40
C LYS A 328 15.88 -8.19 1.15
N SER A 329 16.48 -7.48 0.19
CA SER A 329 16.99 -8.08 -1.05
C SER A 329 18.08 -9.13 -0.80
N GLN A 330 18.98 -8.85 0.14
CA GLN A 330 20.03 -9.77 0.57
C GLN A 330 19.47 -11.03 1.25
N GLU A 331 18.33 -10.93 1.92
CA GLU A 331 17.65 -12.10 2.52
C GLU A 331 17.00 -12.98 1.45
N SER A 332 16.36 -12.41 0.43
CA SER A 332 15.83 -13.18 -0.70
C SER A 332 16.96 -13.93 -1.42
N SER A 333 18.08 -13.26 -1.71
CA SER A 333 19.24 -13.90 -2.36
C SER A 333 19.83 -15.03 -1.51
N THR A 334 19.90 -14.85 -0.18
CA THR A 334 20.40 -15.90 0.72
C THR A 334 19.43 -17.09 0.80
N CYS A 335 18.11 -16.84 0.71
CA CYS A 335 17.10 -17.90 0.74
C CYS A 335 17.10 -18.70 -0.57
N GLU A 336 17.11 -18.03 -1.72
CA GLU A 336 17.23 -18.66 -3.05
C GLU A 336 18.50 -19.52 -3.13
N GLN A 337 19.64 -18.98 -2.70
CA GLN A 337 20.89 -19.73 -2.69
C GLN A 337 20.83 -20.96 -1.76
N LYS A 338 20.16 -20.87 -0.60
CA LYS A 338 19.96 -22.02 0.29
C LYS A 338 19.01 -23.08 -0.28
N GLU A 339 17.98 -22.68 -1.02
CA GLU A 339 17.08 -23.61 -1.70
C GLU A 339 17.82 -24.32 -2.84
N ASP A 340 18.59 -23.60 -3.64
CA ASP A 340 19.44 -24.18 -4.69
C ASP A 340 20.44 -25.19 -4.10
N TRP A 341 21.14 -24.85 -3.02
CA TRP A 341 22.06 -25.78 -2.34
C TRP A 341 21.36 -27.02 -1.77
N LYS A 342 20.11 -26.89 -1.30
CA LYS A 342 19.33 -28.05 -0.83
C LYS A 342 18.90 -28.95 -1.98
N VAL A 343 18.43 -28.39 -3.08
CA VAL A 343 18.04 -29.14 -4.28
C VAL A 343 19.25 -29.87 -4.88
N LEU A 344 20.41 -29.22 -4.92
CA LEU A 344 21.68 -29.84 -5.32
C LEU A 344 22.11 -30.96 -4.35
N GLY A 345 21.96 -30.76 -3.05
CA GLY A 345 22.26 -31.78 -2.03
C GLY A 345 21.35 -33.00 -2.10
N GLU A 346 20.05 -32.80 -2.29
CA GLU A 346 19.05 -33.87 -2.49
C GLU A 346 19.27 -34.62 -3.80
N ALA A 347 19.60 -33.92 -4.90
CA ALA A 347 19.95 -34.54 -6.17
C ALA A 347 21.24 -35.37 -6.08
N THR A 348 22.24 -34.90 -5.33
CA THR A 348 23.52 -35.61 -5.14
C THR A 348 23.34 -36.86 -4.27
N THR A 349 22.54 -36.79 -3.21
CA THR A 349 22.22 -37.94 -2.35
C THR A 349 21.38 -39.00 -3.06
N LEU A 350 20.41 -38.60 -3.89
CA LEU A 350 19.69 -39.52 -4.79
C LEU A 350 20.62 -40.22 -5.77
N LYS A 351 21.60 -39.51 -6.34
CA LYS A 351 22.57 -40.09 -7.28
C LYS A 351 23.49 -41.11 -6.62
N ILE A 352 24.01 -40.80 -5.42
CA ILE A 352 24.82 -41.72 -4.62
C ILE A 352 24.01 -42.98 -4.26
N SER A 353 22.75 -42.82 -3.84
CA SER A 353 21.89 -43.98 -3.51
C SER A 353 21.56 -44.87 -4.71
N ILE A 354 21.49 -44.31 -5.93
CA ILE A 354 21.26 -45.08 -7.17
C ILE A 354 22.53 -45.84 -7.57
N ASP A 355 23.71 -45.20 -7.47
CA ASP A 355 24.99 -45.83 -7.77
C ASP A 355 25.33 -46.95 -6.75
N ASP A 356 25.02 -46.75 -5.47
CA ASP A 356 25.18 -47.79 -4.42
C ASP A 356 24.22 -48.99 -4.63
N CYS A 357 22.99 -48.75 -5.09
CA CYS A 357 22.09 -49.85 -5.48
C CYS A 357 22.56 -50.59 -6.75
N ALA A 358 23.27 -49.92 -7.66
CA ALA A 358 23.83 -50.56 -8.85
C ALA A 358 25.11 -51.37 -8.55
N LEU A 359 25.88 -50.99 -7.53
CA LEU A 359 27.09 -51.69 -7.09
C LEU A 359 26.81 -52.88 -6.15
N GLY A 360 25.63 -52.94 -5.51
CA GLY A 360 25.25 -54.01 -4.58
C GLY A 360 24.85 -55.37 -5.20
N ASN A 361 24.74 -55.49 -6.53
CA ASN A 361 24.19 -56.68 -7.18
C ASN A 361 25.21 -57.63 -7.85
N ASN A 362 26.53 -57.41 -7.74
CA ASN A 362 27.52 -58.17 -8.52
C ASN A 362 28.56 -59.00 -7.73
N VAL A 363 28.30 -59.40 -6.47
CA VAL A 363 29.22 -60.31 -5.75
C VAL A 363 28.48 -61.42 -5.00
N VAL A 364 27.84 -62.33 -5.73
CA VAL A 364 27.68 -63.73 -5.30
C VAL A 364 27.67 -64.65 -6.53
N SER A 365 28.81 -65.27 -6.83
CA SER A 365 28.97 -66.66 -7.29
C SER A 365 30.33 -66.78 -7.97
N ASP A 366 31.30 -67.37 -7.28
CA ASP A 366 31.98 -68.56 -7.80
C ASP A 366 32.94 -69.10 -6.73
N ARG A 367 32.41 -70.06 -5.97
CA ARG A 367 33.17 -71.14 -5.37
C ARG A 367 32.55 -72.45 -5.86
N LYS A 368 33.16 -73.09 -6.85
CA LYS A 368 33.69 -74.45 -6.78
C LYS A 368 34.34 -74.85 -8.09
#